data_AF-A0A968QCS3-F1
#
_entry.id   AF-A0A968QCS3-F1
#
_cell.length_a   1.000
_cell.length_b   1.000
_cell.length_c   1.000
_cell.angle_alpha   90.00
_cell.angle_beta   90.00
_cell.angle_gamma   90.00
#
_symmetry.space_group_name_H-M   'P 1'
#
loop_
_entity.id
_entity.type
_entity.pdbx_description
1 polymer ?
#
loop_
_entity_poly.entity_id
_entity_poly.type
_entity_poly.pdbx_seq_one_letter_code
_entity_poly.pdbx_strand_id
1 'polypeptide(L)'
;MVVDHETVLAGSTNYTLSDIHGDFSNPETKGNVNHLLLIQNAQVANLFREEFNYMWGIPELGINPKFALAKPWRSPQSFSWQDTQLTIQFSPTSSKQTWSDSTNGLIGKTIDSATKSVDLALFVFSEQELAN
;
A
#
# COMPACT_ATOMS: atom_id res chain seq x y z
N MET A 1 7.78 0.98 -5.81
CA MET A 1 9.01 0.50 -6.49
C MET A 1 9.86 -0.26 -5.49
N VAL A 2 10.52 -1.33 -5.91
CA VAL A 2 11.48 -2.08 -5.10
C VAL A 2 12.84 -2.00 -5.79
N VAL A 3 13.89 -1.68 -5.05
CA VAL A 3 15.28 -1.51 -5.52
C VAL A 3 16.19 -2.41 -4.69
N ASP A 4 17.09 -3.13 -5.37
CA ASP A 4 18.13 -3.96 -4.77
C ASP A 4 17.66 -4.95 -3.69
N HIS A 5 16.41 -5.44 -3.81
CA HIS A 5 15.76 -6.36 -2.86
C HIS A 5 15.67 -5.86 -1.41
N GLU A 6 15.90 -4.56 -1.16
CA GLU A 6 15.96 -3.99 0.19
C GLU A 6 15.18 -2.68 0.31
N THR A 7 15.27 -1.81 -0.70
CA THR A 7 14.69 -0.48 -0.62
C THR A 7 13.33 -0.46 -1.31
N VAL A 8 12.31 0.01 -0.59
CA VAL A 8 10.98 0.27 -1.14
C VAL A 8 10.71 1.76 -1.17
N LEU A 9 10.37 2.27 -2.35
CA LEU A 9 9.77 3.58 -2.50
C LEU A 9 8.26 3.40 -2.74
N ALA A 10 7.43 3.89 -1.83
CA ALA A 10 5.97 3.77 -1.84
C ALA A 10 5.30 5.11 -1.49
N GLY A 11 3.98 5.17 -1.48
CA GLY A 11 3.20 6.37 -1.14
C GLY A 11 2.04 6.58 -2.10
N SER A 12 1.51 7.81 -2.13
CA SER A 12 0.41 8.20 -3.03
C SER A 12 0.87 8.74 -4.39
N THR A 13 2.16 8.97 -4.56
CA THR A 13 2.73 9.62 -5.76
C THR A 13 2.73 8.70 -6.97
N ASN A 14 2.19 9.15 -8.09
CA ASN A 14 2.42 8.52 -9.39
C ASN A 14 3.74 9.03 -9.96
N TYR A 15 4.58 8.15 -10.51
CA TYR A 15 5.92 8.55 -10.99
C TYR A 15 5.85 9.10 -12.41
N THR A 16 5.20 10.25 -12.56
CA THR A 16 5.14 11.01 -13.81
C THR A 16 5.57 12.45 -13.58
N LEU A 17 6.12 13.08 -14.62
CA LEU A 17 6.51 14.50 -14.55
C LEU A 17 5.31 15.38 -14.16
N SER A 18 4.14 15.12 -14.74
CA SER A 18 2.93 15.88 -14.47
C SER A 18 2.43 15.76 -13.03
N ASP A 19 2.52 14.57 -12.43
CA ASP A 19 2.06 14.35 -11.06
C ASP A 19 3.02 14.97 -10.04
N ILE A 20 4.33 14.91 -10.29
CA ILE A 20 5.34 15.42 -9.34
C ILE A 20 5.56 16.93 -9.49
N HIS A 21 5.62 17.44 -10.73
CA HIS A 21 6.03 18.82 -11.01
C HIS A 21 4.94 19.71 -11.58
N GLY A 22 3.92 19.15 -12.23
CA GLY A 22 3.00 19.88 -13.10
C GLY A 22 3.28 19.60 -14.58
N ASP A 23 2.37 20.03 -15.45
CA ASP A 23 2.50 19.85 -16.89
C ASP A 23 3.76 20.56 -17.42
N PHE A 24 4.63 19.77 -18.07
CA PHE A 24 5.87 20.25 -18.67
C PHE A 24 5.64 21.38 -19.68
N SER A 25 4.53 21.34 -20.42
CA SER A 25 4.20 22.34 -21.44
C SER A 25 3.51 23.58 -20.87
N ASN A 26 3.08 23.54 -19.61
CA ASN A 26 2.39 24.64 -18.94
C ASN A 26 3.03 24.90 -17.56
N PRO A 27 4.10 25.73 -17.51
CA PRO A 27 4.94 25.90 -16.33
C PRO A 27 4.22 26.53 -15.12
N GLU A 28 3.03 27.10 -15.32
CA GLU A 28 2.20 27.65 -14.24
C GLU A 28 1.44 26.56 -13.45
N THR A 29 1.35 25.35 -13.99
CA THR A 29 0.71 24.22 -13.32
C THR A 29 1.64 23.61 -12.27
N LYS A 30 1.05 22.95 -11.27
CA LYS A 30 1.78 22.28 -10.19
C LYS A 30 1.36 20.83 -10.11
N GLY A 31 2.27 19.99 -9.64
CA GLY A 31 1.99 18.59 -9.35
C GLY A 31 0.99 18.42 -8.20
N ASN A 32 0.56 17.18 -8.01
CA ASN A 32 -0.32 16.80 -6.94
C ASN A 32 0.43 16.78 -5.60
N VAL A 33 -0.26 17.20 -4.54
CA VAL A 33 0.27 17.09 -3.18
C VAL A 33 0.20 15.63 -2.76
N ASN A 34 1.31 14.93 -2.94
CA ASN A 34 1.47 13.53 -2.59
C ASN A 34 2.54 13.34 -1.51
N HIS A 35 2.66 12.12 -1.01
CA HIS A 35 3.76 11.71 -0.16
C HIS A 35 4.56 10.56 -0.80
N LEU A 36 5.84 10.49 -0.40
CA LEU A 36 6.75 9.41 -0.72
C LEU A 36 7.32 8.86 0.59
N LEU A 37 7.34 7.54 0.71
CA LEU A 37 7.94 6.79 1.80
C LEU A 37 9.12 6.01 1.23
N LEU A 38 10.31 6.26 1.76
CA LEU A 38 11.50 5.45 1.51
C LEU A 38 11.69 4.50 2.70
N ILE A 39 11.62 3.20 2.43
CA ILE A 39 11.68 2.16 3.46
C ILE A 39 12.83 1.22 3.11
N GLN A 40 13.89 1.24 3.90
CA GLN A 40 15.07 0.37 3.73
C GLN A 40 14.92 -0.85 4.65
N ASN A 41 14.28 -1.89 4.15
CA ASN A 41 14.01 -3.10 4.91
C ASN A 41 13.73 -4.28 3.95
N ALA A 42 14.57 -5.31 4.00
CA ALA A 42 14.45 -6.48 3.13
C ALA A 42 13.13 -7.27 3.31
N GLN A 43 12.53 -7.28 4.50
CA GLN A 43 11.23 -7.93 4.72
C GLN A 43 10.12 -7.16 4.00
N VAL A 44 10.12 -5.83 4.08
CA VAL A 44 9.19 -4.96 3.33
C VAL A 44 9.37 -5.18 1.82
N ALA A 45 10.62 -5.14 1.34
CA ALA A 45 10.93 -5.34 -0.07
C ALA A 45 10.46 -6.70 -0.57
N ASN A 46 10.62 -7.76 0.22
CA ASN A 46 10.13 -9.09 -0.14
C ASN A 46 8.61 -9.14 -0.26
N LEU A 47 7.86 -8.50 0.66
CA LEU A 47 6.40 -8.46 0.62
C LEU A 47 5.86 -7.75 -0.64
N PHE A 48 6.50 -6.65 -1.05
CA PHE A 48 6.17 -5.96 -2.31
C PHE A 48 6.54 -6.79 -3.53
N ARG A 49 7.68 -7.49 -3.51
CA ARG A 49 8.10 -8.39 -4.58
C ARG A 49 7.11 -9.54 -4.76
N GLU A 50 6.64 -10.15 -3.68
CA GLU A 50 5.60 -11.18 -3.73
C GLU A 50 4.31 -10.65 -4.38
N GLU A 51 3.90 -9.43 -4.01
CA GLU A 51 2.74 -8.78 -4.62
C GLU A 51 2.92 -8.58 -6.13
N PHE A 52 4.09 -8.12 -6.55
CA PHE A 52 4.43 -8.00 -7.97
C PHE A 52 4.50 -9.36 -8.67
N ASN A 53 5.01 -10.41 -8.04
CA ASN A 53 5.03 -11.74 -8.65
C ASN A 53 3.60 -12.26 -8.91
N TYR A 54 2.61 -11.93 -8.08
CA TYR A 54 1.22 -12.23 -8.42
C TYR A 54 0.74 -11.42 -9.62
N MET A 55 1.05 -10.13 -9.65
CA MET A 55 0.56 -9.22 -10.69
C MET A 55 1.17 -9.50 -12.06
N TRP A 56 2.48 -9.74 -12.16
CA TRP A 56 3.17 -9.96 -13.43
C TRP A 56 3.33 -11.45 -13.79
N GLY A 57 3.05 -12.34 -12.85
CA GLY A 57 3.26 -13.77 -13.04
C GLY A 57 4.74 -14.13 -13.12
N ILE A 58 5.01 -15.41 -13.40
CA ILE A 58 6.35 -15.95 -13.65
C ILE A 58 6.23 -16.87 -14.88
N PRO A 59 6.42 -16.33 -16.10
CA PRO A 59 6.19 -17.06 -17.35
C PRO A 59 6.99 -18.37 -17.44
N GLU A 60 8.23 -18.39 -16.96
CA GLU A 60 9.12 -19.55 -16.96
C GLU A 60 8.58 -20.71 -16.12
N LEU A 61 7.72 -20.40 -15.16
CA LEU A 61 7.05 -21.37 -14.28
C LEU A 61 5.58 -21.60 -14.67
N GLY A 62 5.12 -21.04 -15.79
CA GLY A 62 3.72 -21.12 -16.22
C GLY A 62 2.74 -20.39 -15.30
N ILE A 63 3.21 -19.43 -14.50
CA ILE A 63 2.38 -18.67 -13.57
C ILE A 63 1.84 -17.44 -14.28
N ASN A 64 0.52 -17.39 -14.47
CA ASN A 64 -0.15 -16.28 -15.14
C ASN A 64 -0.30 -15.04 -14.24
N PRO A 65 -0.28 -13.82 -14.82
CA PRO A 65 -0.64 -12.55 -14.17
C PRO A 65 -2.00 -12.60 -13.45
N LYS A 66 -2.08 -11.99 -12.26
CA LYS A 66 -3.31 -11.85 -11.48
C LYS A 66 -3.47 -10.42 -10.99
N PHE A 67 -4.58 -9.78 -11.36
CA PHE A 67 -4.89 -8.41 -10.94
C PHE A 67 -6.16 -8.34 -10.11
N ALA A 68 -6.30 -7.27 -9.33
CA ALA A 68 -7.46 -7.01 -8.48
C ALA A 68 -7.85 -8.25 -7.65
N LEU A 69 -9.13 -8.65 -7.70
CA LEU A 69 -9.70 -9.77 -6.94
C LEU A 69 -9.24 -11.16 -7.41
N ALA A 70 -8.48 -11.26 -8.51
CA ALA A 70 -7.88 -12.54 -8.92
C ALA A 70 -6.63 -12.90 -8.10
N LYS A 71 -6.01 -11.92 -7.43
CA LYS A 71 -4.91 -12.15 -6.50
C LYS A 71 -5.44 -12.92 -5.26
N PRO A 72 -4.65 -13.83 -4.68
CA PRO A 72 -5.03 -14.45 -3.42
C PRO A 72 -5.15 -13.39 -2.33
N TRP A 73 -6.16 -13.52 -1.46
CA TRP A 73 -6.20 -12.75 -0.24
C TRP A 73 -5.06 -13.17 0.69
N ARG A 74 -4.46 -12.21 1.39
CA ARG A 74 -3.39 -12.42 2.37
C ARG A 74 -3.70 -11.63 3.62
N SER A 75 -3.47 -12.23 4.78
CA SER A 75 -3.57 -11.53 6.07
C SER A 75 -2.50 -10.44 6.19
N PRO A 76 -2.75 -9.38 6.99
CA PRO A 76 -1.73 -8.37 7.31
C PRO A 76 -0.46 -9.03 7.84
N GLN A 77 0.68 -8.53 7.39
CA GLN A 77 2.00 -8.97 7.83
C GLN A 77 2.60 -7.93 8.77
N SER A 78 2.87 -8.34 10.00
CA SER A 78 3.39 -7.47 11.05
C SER A 78 4.76 -7.93 11.54
N PHE A 79 5.70 -7.01 11.68
CA PHE A 79 7.04 -7.28 12.20
C PHE A 79 7.62 -6.03 12.87
N SER A 80 8.51 -6.24 13.84
CA SER A 80 9.20 -5.14 14.52
C SER A 80 10.39 -4.69 13.69
N TRP A 81 10.56 -3.37 13.57
CA TRP A 81 11.70 -2.73 12.94
C TRP A 81 12.21 -1.65 13.88
N GLN A 82 13.35 -1.93 14.51
CA GLN A 82 13.85 -1.15 15.65
C GLN A 82 12.74 -1.04 16.73
N ASP A 83 12.43 0.17 17.20
CA ASP A 83 11.39 0.43 18.20
C ASP A 83 10.00 0.68 17.58
N THR A 84 9.83 0.39 16.29
CA THR A 84 8.57 0.59 15.55
C THR A 84 7.97 -0.75 15.13
N GLN A 85 6.67 -0.92 15.37
CA GLN A 85 5.91 -2.05 14.82
C GLN A 85 5.38 -1.65 13.44
N LEU A 86 5.80 -2.38 12.41
CA LEU A 86 5.28 -2.21 11.05
C LEU A 86 4.20 -3.25 10.77
N THR A 87 3.18 -2.84 10.01
CA THR A 87 2.14 -3.73 9.48
C THR A 87 1.87 -3.37 8.02
N ILE A 88 1.86 -4.38 7.14
CA ILE A 88 1.60 -4.22 5.70
C ILE A 88 0.44 -5.11 5.30
N GLN A 89 -0.52 -4.54 4.57
CA GLN A 89 -1.63 -5.28 3.96
C GLN A 89 -1.87 -4.75 2.54
N PHE A 90 -2.04 -5.67 1.58
CA PHE A 90 -2.33 -5.34 0.19
C PHE A 90 -3.82 -5.48 -0.12
N SER A 91 -4.34 -4.57 -0.94
CA SER A 91 -5.72 -4.53 -1.42
C SER A 91 -5.81 -5.07 -2.87
N PRO A 92 -7.01 -5.35 -3.42
CA PRO A 92 -8.32 -5.32 -2.78
C PRO A 92 -8.64 -6.59 -1.97
N THR A 93 -9.50 -6.47 -0.96
CA THR A 93 -10.14 -7.61 -0.30
C THR A 93 -11.49 -7.90 -0.94
N SER A 94 -11.74 -9.17 -1.28
CA SER A 94 -13.04 -9.61 -1.80
C SER A 94 -14.14 -9.48 -0.76
N SER A 95 -15.36 -9.12 -1.18
CA SER A 95 -16.55 -9.11 -0.33
C SER A 95 -16.97 -10.51 0.18
N LYS A 96 -16.32 -11.58 -0.31
CA LYS A 96 -16.45 -12.92 0.26
C LYS A 96 -15.75 -13.05 1.63
N GLN A 97 -14.80 -12.17 1.94
CA GLN A 97 -14.19 -12.10 3.26
C GLN A 97 -15.03 -11.25 4.21
N THR A 98 -14.86 -11.46 5.51
CA THR A 98 -15.46 -10.59 6.52
C THR A 98 -14.84 -9.19 6.44
N TRP A 99 -15.59 -8.15 6.83
CA TRP A 99 -15.07 -6.79 6.85
C TRP A 99 -13.84 -6.65 7.76
N SER A 100 -13.82 -7.35 8.90
CA SER A 100 -12.68 -7.38 9.83
C SER A 100 -11.39 -7.92 9.20
N ASP A 101 -11.48 -8.72 8.14
CA ASP A 101 -10.34 -9.26 7.38
C ASP A 101 -9.93 -8.37 6.18
N SER A 102 -10.58 -7.23 6.00
CA SER A 102 -10.29 -6.25 4.94
C SER A 102 -9.24 -5.23 5.36
N THR A 103 -8.72 -4.47 4.40
CA THR A 103 -7.83 -3.32 4.69
C THR A 103 -8.53 -2.26 5.55
N ASN A 104 -9.82 -1.99 5.31
CA ASN A 104 -10.59 -1.06 6.13
C ASN A 104 -10.85 -1.64 7.53
N GLY A 105 -11.06 -2.95 7.65
CA GLY A 105 -11.16 -3.64 8.94
C GLY A 105 -9.89 -3.52 9.78
N LEU A 106 -8.71 -3.64 9.15
CA LEU A 106 -7.44 -3.40 9.83
C LEU A 106 -7.30 -1.95 10.29
N ILE A 107 -7.70 -0.98 9.45
CA ILE A 107 -7.70 0.44 9.83
C ILE A 107 -8.63 0.67 11.02
N GLY A 108 -9.85 0.13 11.00
CA GLY A 108 -10.80 0.21 12.11
C GLY A 108 -10.24 -0.35 13.40
N LYS A 109 -9.71 -1.57 13.37
CA LYS A 109 -9.04 -2.17 14.54
C LYS A 109 -7.89 -1.31 15.08
N THR A 110 -7.13 -0.68 14.18
CA THR A 110 -6.02 0.21 14.57
C THR A 110 -6.55 1.48 15.26
N ILE A 111 -7.63 2.06 14.75
CA ILE A 111 -8.30 3.22 15.36
C ILE A 111 -8.90 2.85 16.72
N ASP A 112 -9.65 1.74 16.80
CA ASP A 112 -10.34 1.28 18.01
C ASP A 112 -9.37 0.93 19.16
N SER A 113 -8.16 0.46 18.82
CA SER A 113 -7.14 0.10 19.81
C SER A 113 -6.25 1.26 20.25
N ALA A 114 -6.32 2.42 19.58
CA ALA A 114 -5.48 3.56 19.90
C ALA A 114 -5.95 4.26 21.19
N THR A 115 -5.06 4.41 22.15
CA THR A 115 -5.40 5.01 23.46
C THR A 115 -5.09 6.51 23.55
N LYS A 116 -4.43 7.09 22.54
CA LYS A 116 -3.96 8.49 22.58
C LYS A 116 -4.25 9.26 21.29
N SER A 117 -3.67 8.82 20.18
CA SER A 117 -3.82 9.48 18.88
C SER A 117 -3.58 8.50 17.74
N VAL A 118 -4.17 8.80 16.59
CA VAL A 118 -3.91 8.13 15.32
C VAL A 118 -3.60 9.21 14.28
N ASP A 119 -2.44 9.11 13.66
CA ASP A 119 -2.03 10.00 12.58
C ASP A 119 -2.31 9.32 11.24
N LEU A 120 -3.04 10.00 10.37
CA LEU A 120 -3.53 9.46 9.10
C LEU A 120 -3.03 10.31 7.93
N ALA A 121 -2.24 9.70 7.03
CA ALA A 121 -1.81 10.32 5.77
C ALA A 121 -2.75 9.87 4.63
N LEU A 122 -3.90 10.52 4.49
CA LEU A 122 -4.95 10.16 3.53
C LEU A 122 -5.51 11.35 2.78
N PHE A 123 -6.06 11.08 1.59
CA PHE A 123 -6.74 12.09 0.79
C PHE A 123 -8.21 12.23 1.19
N VAL A 124 -8.89 11.11 1.42
CA VAL A 124 -10.31 11.08 1.79
C VAL A 124 -10.57 9.96 2.79
N PHE A 125 -11.45 10.22 3.75
CA PHE A 125 -11.95 9.25 4.71
C PHE A 125 -13.44 9.04 4.45
N SER A 126 -13.79 7.95 3.77
CA SER A 126 -15.16 7.74 3.25
C SER A 126 -15.77 6.38 3.60
N GLU A 127 -15.06 5.54 4.36
CA GLU A 127 -15.60 4.25 4.81
C GLU A 127 -16.62 4.50 5.92
N GLN A 128 -17.86 4.06 5.70
CA GLN A 128 -18.97 4.37 6.58
C GLN A 128 -18.85 3.64 7.92
N GLU A 129 -18.32 2.42 7.91
CA GLU A 129 -18.05 1.65 9.15
C GLU A 129 -16.95 2.29 10.01
N LEU A 130 -16.12 3.17 9.44
CA LEU A 130 -15.07 3.89 10.18
C LEU A 130 -15.47 5.32 10.58
N ALA A 131 -16.49 5.89 9.92
CA ALA A 131 -16.88 7.28 10.08
C ALA A 131 -18.05 7.51 11.05
N ASN A 132 -18.75 6.43 11.43
CA ASN A 132 -19.90 6.44 12.34
C ASN A 132 -19.52 5.95 13.74
#